data_AF-A0AAF0ZXJ7-F1
#
_entry.id   AF-A0AAF0ZXJ7-F1
#
_cell.length_a   1.000
_cell.length_b   1.000
_cell.length_c   1.000
_cell.angle_alpha   90.00
_cell.angle_beta   90.00
_cell.angle_gamma   90.00
#
_symmetry.space_group_name_H-M   'P 1'
#
loop_
_entity.id
_entity.type
_entity.pdbx_description
1 polymer ?
#
loop_
_entity_poly.entity_id
_entity_poly.type
_entity_poly.pdbx_seq_one_letter_code
_entity_poly.pdbx_strand_id
1 'polypeptide(L)' 'MCQSTSESINHLMLHCPITDMLWKIFISLIDIVWTMARKIIEVLLSWEKASTRLTQKDGWRFVPACIWWTI' A
#
# COMPACT_ATOMS: atom_id res chain seq x y z
N MET A 1 15.09 -3.99 3.58
CA MET A 1 15.65 -2.60 3.50
C MET A 1 16.02 -2.29 2.05
N CYS A 2 15.83 -1.05 1.60
CA CYS A 2 16.00 -0.65 0.18
C CYS A 2 17.28 0.14 -0.13
N GLN A 3 18.20 0.22 0.83
CA GLN A 3 19.51 0.86 0.75
C GLN A 3 19.45 2.35 0.37
N SER A 4 18.37 3.03 0.74
CA SER A 4 18.22 4.47 0.54
C SER A 4 18.92 5.25 1.65
N THR A 5 19.44 6.44 1.37
CA THR A 5 20.14 7.28 2.36
C THR A 5 19.22 7.78 3.48
N SER A 6 17.89 7.73 3.30
CA SER A 6 16.89 8.15 4.28
C SER A 6 15.79 7.09 4.42
N GLU A 7 16.14 5.97 5.04
CA GLU A 7 15.16 4.96 5.39
C GLU A 7 14.37 5.36 6.64
N SER A 8 13.05 5.36 6.51
CA SER A 8 12.11 5.42 7.62
C SER A 8 11.06 4.35 7.38
N ILE A 9 10.28 3.99 8.42
CA ILE A 9 9.19 3.00 8.25
C ILE A 9 8.23 3.46 7.15
N ASN A 10 7.85 4.75 7.12
CA ASN A 10 7.00 5.29 6.06
C ASN A 10 7.67 5.21 4.68
N HIS A 11 8.98 5.47 4.57
CA HIS A 11 9.70 5.31 3.32
C HIS A 11 9.67 3.85 2.86
N LEU A 12 10.12 2.92 3.69
CA LEU A 12 10.20 1.49 3.36
C LEU A 12 8.83 0.94 2.95
N MET A 13 7.78 1.27 3.70
CA MET A 13 6.45 0.67 3.52
C MET A 13 5.64 1.30 2.38
N LEU A 14 5.94 2.54 1.99
CA LEU A 14 5.11 3.32 1.05
C LEU A 14 5.86 3.85 -0.17
N HIS A 15 7.12 4.25 0.00
CA HIS A 15 7.85 5.05 -0.99
C HIS A 15 9.14 4.40 -1.50
N CYS A 16 9.53 3.26 -0.93
CA CYS A 16 10.61 2.47 -1.48
C CYS A 16 10.20 2.06 -2.92
N PRO A 17 11.13 2.08 -3.89
CA PRO A 17 10.81 1.70 -5.27
C PRO A 17 10.08 0.36 -5.42
N ILE A 18 10.42 -0.63 -4.58
CA ILE A 18 9.80 -1.96 -4.59
C ILE A 18 8.34 -1.88 -4.10
N THR A 19 8.11 -1.30 -2.91
CA THR A 19 6.75 -1.19 -2.35
C THR A 19 5.86 -0.26 -3.17
N ASP A 20 6.38 0.87 -3.64
CA ASP A 20 5.64 1.80 -4.52
C ASP A 20 5.21 1.10 -5.83
N MET A 21 6.09 0.29 -6.43
CA MET A 21 5.74 -0.52 -7.60
C MET A 21 4.64 -1.54 -7.30
N LEU A 22 4.75 -2.27 -6.17
CA LEU A 22 3.74 -3.25 -5.77
C LEU A 22 2.38 -2.59 -5.54
N TRP A 23 2.33 -1.44 -4.85
CA TRP A 23 1.11 -0.67 -4.67
C TRP A 23 0.47 -0.30 -6.01
N LYS A 24 1.24 0.21 -6.96
CA LYS A 24 0.76 0.55 -8.31
C LYS A 24 0.17 -0.65 -9.04
N ILE A 25 0.83 -1.82 -8.94
CA ILE A 25 0.32 -3.08 -9.53
C ILE A 25 -1.04 -3.44 -8.91
N PHE A 26 -1.14 -3.50 -7.57
CA PHE A 26 -2.40 -3.84 -6.91
C PHE A 26 -3.54 -2.87 -7.24
N ILE A 27 -3.27 -1.57 -7.26
CA ILE A 27 -4.28 -0.55 -7.62
C ILE A 27 -4.74 -0.75 -9.06
N SER A 28 -3.81 -0.99 -9.99
CA SER A 28 -4.12 -1.23 -11.41
C SER A 28 -4.96 -2.50 -11.64
N LEU A 29 -4.80 -3.51 -10.78
CA LEU A 29 -5.55 -4.76 -10.85
C LEU A 29 -6.99 -4.62 -10.37
N ILE A 30 -7.26 -3.68 -9.44
CA ILE A 30 -8.54 -3.62 -8.71
C ILE A 30 -9.42 -2.43 -9.18
N ASP A 31 -8.98 -1.68 -10.20
CA ASP A 31 -9.69 -0.54 -10.82
C ASP A 31 -10.33 0.41 -9.79
N ILE A 32 -9.57 0.72 -8.73
CA ILE A 32 -9.96 1.66 -7.69
C ILE A 32 -9.33 3.02 -7.94
N VAL A 33 -10.06 4.08 -7.58
CA VAL A 33 -9.47 5.41 -7.42
C VAL A 33 -8.95 5.53 -5.98
N TRP A 34 -7.67 5.22 -5.78
CA TRP A 34 -6.96 5.36 -4.50
C TRP A 34 -5.60 6.03 -4.69
N THR A 35 -5.22 6.88 -3.73
CA THR A 35 -3.98 7.65 -3.77
C THR A 35 -3.13 7.39 -2.55
N MET A 36 -1.82 7.22 -2.75
CA MET A 36 -0.85 6.99 -1.68
C MET A 36 -0.77 8.19 -0.72
N ALA A 37 -0.94 7.94 0.58
CA ALA A 37 -0.71 8.94 1.63
C ALA A 37 0.76 8.93 2.10
N ARG A 38 1.16 9.91 2.92
CA ARG A 38 2.55 10.04 3.41
C ARG A 38 2.85 9.17 4.63
N LYS A 39 1.82 8.80 5.39
CA LYS A 39 1.96 8.02 6.63
C LYS A 39 1.22 6.70 6.51
N ILE A 40 1.81 5.66 7.10
CA ILE A 40 1.24 4.31 7.11
C ILE A 40 -0.17 4.29 7.70
N ILE A 41 -0.40 5.04 8.77
CA ILE A 41 -1.73 5.11 9.41
C ILE A 41 -2.78 5.71 8.45
N GLU A 42 -2.41 6.75 7.71
CA GLU A 42 -3.30 7.38 6.72
C GLU A 42 -3.58 6.45 5.53
N VAL A 43 -2.57 5.66 5.13
CA VAL A 43 -2.72 4.61 4.12
C VAL A 43 -3.70 3.55 4.60
N LEU A 44 -3.55 3.01 5.80
CA LEU A 44 -4.46 1.98 6.34
C LEU A 44 -5.91 2.49 6.43
N LEU A 45 -6.11 3.71 6.92
CA LEU A 45 -7.45 4.31 7.05
C LEU A 45 -8.09 4.58 5.68
N SER A 46 -7.33 5.11 4.72
CA SER A 46 -7.84 5.39 3.37
C SER A 46 -8.06 4.11 2.57
N TRP A 47 -7.21 3.10 2.75
CA TRP A 47 -7.33 1.78 2.14
C TRP A 47 -8.59 1.08 2.63
N GLU A 48 -8.82 1.03 3.95
CA GLU A 48 -10.05 0.43 4.52
C GLU A 48 -11.31 1.11 3.99
N LYS A 49 -11.30 2.45 3.84
CA LYS A 49 -12.40 3.20 3.21
C LYS A 49 -12.58 2.86 1.73
N ALA A 50 -11.50 2.68 0.98
CA ALA A 50 -11.58 2.26 -0.42
C ALA A 50 -12.21 0.85 -0.58
N SER A 51 -12.05 -0.04 0.40
CA SER A 51 -12.71 -1.37 0.43
C SER A 51 -14.23 -1.32 0.38
N THR A 52 -14.84 -0.22 0.85
CA THR A 52 -16.29 -0.08 0.88
C THR A 52 -16.92 -0.10 -0.51
N ARG A 53 -16.11 0.17 -1.55
CA ARG A 53 -16.51 0.14 -2.96
C ARG A 53 -16.37 -1.23 -3.61
N LEU A 54 -15.76 -2.20 -2.93
CA LEU A 54 -15.48 -3.53 -3.47
C LEU A 54 -16.45 -4.58 -2.94
N THR A 55 -16.85 -5.49 -3.84
CA THR A 55 -17.75 -6.61 -3.55
C THR A 55 -17.05 -7.74 -2.77
N GLN A 56 -15.74 -7.94 -3.00
CA GLN A 56 -14.91 -8.90 -2.27
C GLN A 56 -14.00 -8.19 -1.26
N LYS A 57 -14.33 -8.33 0.03
CA LYS A 57 -13.61 -7.67 1.13
C LYS A 57 -12.52 -8.54 1.76
N ASP A 58 -12.58 -9.85 1.58
CA ASP A 58 -11.76 -10.80 2.33
C ASP A 58 -10.27 -10.64 2.04
N GLY A 59 -9.88 -10.42 0.77
CA GLY A 59 -8.49 -10.20 0.39
C GLY A 59 -7.97 -8.78 0.67
N TRP A 60 -8.86 -7.82 0.87
CA TRP A 60 -8.50 -6.40 0.83
C TRP A 60 -7.57 -5.97 1.96
N ARG A 61 -7.85 -6.47 3.18
CA ARG A 61 -7.04 -6.14 4.37
C ARG A 61 -5.66 -6.79 4.33
N PHE A 62 -5.47 -7.81 3.49
CA PHE A 62 -4.19 -8.50 3.35
C PHE A 62 -3.24 -7.79 2.38
N VAL A 63 -3.75 -7.00 1.43
CA VAL A 63 -2.89 -6.32 0.44
C VAL A 63 -1.76 -5.50 1.07
N PRO A 64 -2.00 -4.61 2.06
CA PRO A 64 -0.91 -3.85 2.68
C PRO A 64 0.10 -4.79 3.36
N ALA A 65 -0.39 -5.84 4.04
CA ALA A 65 0.47 -6.82 4.72
C ALA A 65 1.33 -7.62 3.73
N CYS A 66 0.77 -8.03 2.59
CA CYS A 66 1.50 -8.72 1.53
C CYS A 66 2.60 -7.85 0.93
N ILE A 67 2.31 -6.57 0.67
CA ILE A 67 3.28 -5.61 0.13
C ILE A 67 4.42 -5.38 1.13
N TRP A 68 4.09 -5.15 2.40
CA TRP A 68 5.07 -4.85 3.44
C TRP A 68 5.95 -6.04 3.81
N TRP A 69 5.50 -7.27 3.56
CA TRP A 69 6.32 -8.46 3.77
C TRP A 69 7.43 -8.67 2.72
N THR A 70 7.50 -7.82 1.69
CA THR A 70 8.50 -7.95 0.62
C THR A 70 9.82 -7.21 0.88
N ILE A 71 9.91 -6.41 1.96
CA ILE A 71 11.04 -5.52 2.27
C ILE A 71 11.73 -5.85 3.57
#